data_AF-R1C452-F1
#
_entry.id   AF-R1C452-F1
#
_cell.length_a   1.000
_cell.length_b   1.000
_cell.length_c   1.000
_cell.angle_alpha   90.00
_cell.angle_beta   90.00
_cell.angle_gamma   90.00
#
_symmetry.space_group_name_H-M   'P 1'
#
loop_
_entity.id
_entity.type
_entity.pdbx_description
1 polymer ?
#
loop_
_entity_poly.entity_id
_entity_poly.type
_entity_poly.pdbx_seq_one_letter_code
_entity_poly.pdbx_strand_id
1 'polypeptide(L)'
;MQHTQVTISRLQRSVAAALASVQSGFEEEYLEPRTGYSLDLALPSSRVAVEVDGPSHFLLPDGRGVRKPNGPTLLKRRLLTAAGWRVISVPFYEWNGFATANGQQTYLERAVAPLLG
;
A
#
# COMPACT_ATOMS: atom_id res chain seq x y z
N MET A 1 6.54 -24.14 -11.46
CA MET A 1 6.39 -22.95 -10.60
C MET A 1 5.00 -23.04 -10.00
N GLN A 2 4.89 -23.28 -8.69
CA GLN A 2 3.58 -23.33 -8.03
C GLN A 2 3.12 -21.89 -7.84
N HIS A 3 2.03 -21.51 -8.50
CA HIS A 3 1.37 -20.24 -8.23
C HIS A 3 0.83 -20.31 -6.80
N THR A 4 1.50 -19.65 -5.85
CA THR A 4 0.94 -19.44 -4.52
C THR A 4 -0.34 -18.64 -4.71
N GLN A 5 -1.47 -19.22 -4.32
CA GLN A 5 -2.76 -18.54 -4.36
C GLN A 5 -2.72 -17.42 -3.32
N VAL A 6 -2.39 -16.20 -3.74
CA VAL A 6 -2.33 -15.05 -2.85
C VAL A 6 -3.76 -14.75 -2.41
N THR A 7 -4.04 -14.98 -1.13
CA THR A 7 -5.32 -14.61 -0.54
C THR A 7 -5.31 -13.12 -0.28
N ILE A 8 -5.80 -12.34 -1.25
CA ILE A 8 -5.92 -10.88 -1.12
C ILE A 8 -6.83 -10.57 0.07
N SER A 9 -6.35 -9.74 0.99
CA SER A 9 -7.11 -9.37 2.18
C SER A 9 -8.34 -8.52 1.83
N ARG A 10 -9.38 -8.56 2.67
CA ARG A 10 -10.55 -7.67 2.52
C ARG A 10 -10.14 -6.19 2.52
N LEU A 11 -9.12 -5.85 3.32
CA LEU A 11 -8.59 -4.50 3.40
C LEU A 11 -8.00 -4.06 2.04
N GLN A 12 -7.13 -4.86 1.45
CA GLN A 12 -6.53 -4.58 0.16
C GLN A 12 -7.57 -4.46 -0.96
N ARG A 13 -8.56 -5.36 -1.01
CA ARG A 13 -9.67 -5.23 -1.98
C ARG A 13 -10.42 -3.91 -1.84
N SER A 14 -10.65 -3.45 -0.60
CA SER A 14 -11.30 -2.17 -0.35
C SER A 14 -10.46 -0.99 -0.81
N VAL A 15 -9.15 -1.02 -0.57
CA VAL A 15 -8.23 0.03 -1.03
C VAL A 15 -8.13 0.03 -2.55
N ALA A 16 -7.98 -1.15 -3.19
CA ALA A 16 -7.91 -1.30 -4.64
C ALA A 16 -9.15 -0.73 -5.35
N ALA A 17 -10.34 -1.05 -4.86
CA ALA A 17 -11.59 -0.56 -5.43
C ALA A 17 -11.70 0.97 -5.36
N ALA A 18 -11.32 1.56 -4.23
CA ALA A 18 -11.31 3.02 -4.08
C ALA A 18 -10.22 3.67 -4.95
N LEU A 19 -9.02 3.07 -5.00
CA LEU A 19 -7.91 3.55 -5.81
C LEU A 19 -8.24 3.56 -7.30
N ALA A 20 -8.93 2.52 -7.79
CA ALA A 20 -9.38 2.46 -9.19
C ALA A 20 -10.31 3.62 -9.59
N SER A 21 -11.01 4.23 -8.63
CA SER A 21 -11.83 5.43 -8.86
C SER A 21 -11.01 6.72 -8.91
N VAL A 22 -9.79 6.72 -8.34
CA VAL A 22 -8.88 7.86 -8.24
C VAL A 22 -7.86 7.85 -9.39
N GLN A 23 -7.25 6.70 -9.64
CA GLN A 23 -6.27 6.48 -10.69
C GLN A 23 -6.37 5.04 -11.17
N SER A 24 -6.66 4.86 -12.45
CA SER A 24 -6.67 3.55 -13.09
C SER A 24 -5.26 3.08 -13.45
N GLY A 25 -5.12 1.77 -13.70
CA GLY A 25 -3.87 1.17 -14.16
C GLY A 25 -2.97 0.61 -13.07
N PHE A 26 -3.40 0.64 -11.80
CA PHE A 26 -2.72 -0.12 -10.75
C PHE A 26 -2.95 -1.62 -10.93
N GLU A 27 -1.87 -2.39 -10.90
CA GLU A 27 -1.82 -3.85 -10.89
C GLU A 27 -1.76 -4.35 -9.44
N GLU A 28 -2.60 -5.32 -9.08
CA GLU A 28 -2.57 -5.95 -7.75
C GLU A 28 -1.48 -7.03 -7.69
N GLU A 29 -0.82 -7.19 -6.53
CA GLU A 29 0.17 -8.25 -6.27
C GLU A 29 1.32 -8.30 -7.31
N TYR A 30 1.84 -7.13 -7.66
CA TYR A 30 2.89 -7.00 -8.65
C TYR A 30 4.23 -7.48 -8.09
N LEU A 31 4.77 -8.56 -8.66
CA LEU A 31 6.09 -9.07 -8.29
C LEU A 31 7.20 -8.18 -8.88
N GLU A 32 7.91 -7.45 -8.02
CA GLU A 32 9.02 -6.60 -8.43
C GLU A 32 10.30 -7.44 -8.61
N PRO A 33 10.85 -7.53 -9.84
CA PRO A 33 11.85 -8.54 -10.17
C PRO A 33 13.24 -8.28 -9.57
N ARG A 34 13.56 -7.05 -9.15
CA ARG A 34 14.89 -6.70 -8.61
C ARG A 34 15.01 -7.02 -7.12
N THR A 35 13.90 -6.90 -6.40
CA THR A 35 13.80 -7.05 -4.95
C THR A 35 13.13 -8.36 -4.55
N GLY A 36 12.33 -8.95 -5.43
CA GLY A 36 11.56 -10.16 -5.19
C GLY A 36 10.31 -9.95 -4.32
N TYR A 37 9.99 -8.71 -3.94
CA TYR A 37 8.78 -8.40 -3.19
C TYR A 37 7.55 -8.32 -4.10
N SER A 38 6.41 -8.82 -3.62
CA SER A 38 5.10 -8.47 -4.16
C SER A 38 4.68 -7.10 -3.64
N LEU A 39 4.28 -6.19 -4.51
CA LEU A 39 3.67 -4.90 -4.19
C LEU A 39 2.16 -5.08 -4.21
N ASP A 40 1.48 -4.68 -3.14
CA ASP A 40 0.04 -4.91 -3.01
C ASP A 40 -0.74 -4.25 -4.17
N LEU A 41 -0.36 -3.02 -4.53
CA LEU A 41 -0.86 -2.27 -5.68
C LEU A 41 0.30 -1.49 -6.32
N ALA A 42 0.58 -1.72 -7.60
CA ALA A 42 1.66 -1.06 -8.32
C ALA A 42 1.17 -0.36 -9.58
N LEU A 43 1.71 0.82 -9.89
CA LEU A 43 1.58 1.48 -11.18
C LEU A 43 2.97 1.48 -11.84
N PRO A 44 3.32 0.43 -12.61
CA PRO A 44 4.69 0.23 -13.09
C PRO A 44 5.18 1.34 -14.03
N SER A 45 4.27 1.94 -14.81
CA SER A 45 4.57 3.01 -15.75
C SER A 45 5.24 4.23 -15.10
N SER A 46 4.91 4.51 -13.84
CA SER A 46 5.45 5.64 -13.07
C SER A 46 6.20 5.21 -11.81
N ARG A 47 6.43 3.91 -11.61
CA ARG A 47 7.05 3.32 -10.41
C ARG A 47 6.44 3.83 -9.10
N VAL A 48 5.11 3.89 -9.05
CA VAL A 48 4.37 4.20 -7.82
C VAL A 48 3.81 2.91 -7.24
N ALA A 49 3.95 2.72 -5.93
CA ALA A 49 3.41 1.58 -5.20
C ALA A 49 2.53 2.06 -4.05
N VAL A 50 1.42 1.38 -3.81
CA VAL A 50 0.58 1.53 -2.62
C VAL A 50 0.63 0.22 -1.85
N GLU A 51 1.22 0.28 -0.66
CA GLU A 51 1.31 -0.82 0.31
C GLU A 51 0.13 -0.70 1.29
N VAL A 52 -0.63 -1.78 1.45
CA VAL A 52 -1.83 -1.86 2.30
C VAL A 52 -1.45 -2.51 3.63
N ASP A 53 -1.09 -1.67 4.60
CA ASP A 53 -0.52 -2.16 5.85
C ASP A 53 -1.61 -2.58 6.85
N GLY A 54 -1.87 -3.89 6.91
CA GLY A 54 -2.64 -4.53 7.99
C GLY A 54 -2.00 -4.44 9.39
N PRO A 55 -2.70 -4.87 10.45
CA PRO A 55 -2.23 -4.76 11.84
C PRO A 55 -0.85 -5.39 12.11
N SER A 56 -0.54 -6.51 11.45
CA SER A 56 0.74 -7.22 11.61
C SER A 56 1.97 -6.43 11.14
N HIS A 57 1.77 -5.38 10.33
CA HIS A 57 2.86 -4.52 9.82
C HIS A 57 3.32 -3.46 10.83
N PHE A 58 2.65 -3.36 11.97
CA PHE A 58 2.94 -2.36 13.00
C PHE A 58 3.37 -3.02 14.31
N LEU A 59 4.21 -2.31 15.04
CA LEU A 59 4.41 -2.57 16.47
C LEU A 59 3.14 -2.21 17.25
N LEU A 60 3.04 -2.72 18.47
CA LEU A 60 2.01 -2.28 19.39
C LEU A 60 2.06 -0.75 19.57
N PRO A 61 0.90 -0.09 19.73
CA PRO A 61 0.86 1.35 19.95
C PRO A 61 1.71 1.74 21.16
N ASP A 62 2.42 2.87 21.07
CA ASP A 62 3.12 3.42 22.22
C ASP A 62 2.14 4.04 23.24
N GLY A 63 2.66 4.61 24.34
CA GLY A 63 1.84 5.26 25.37
C GLY A 63 1.02 6.46 24.89
N ARG A 64 1.19 6.91 23.64
CA ARG A 64 0.40 7.96 22.99
C ARG A 64 -0.54 7.41 21.92
N GLY A 65 -0.63 6.08 21.77
CA GLY A 65 -1.45 5.42 20.77
C GLY A 65 -0.82 5.40 19.36
N VAL A 66 0.43 5.84 19.20
CA VAL A 66 1.11 5.90 17.90
C VAL A 66 1.59 4.52 17.51
N ARG A 67 1.24 4.09 16.29
CA ARG A 67 1.71 2.85 15.69
C ARG A 67 2.91 3.12 14.79
N LYS A 68 4.00 2.37 14.99
CA LYS A 68 5.19 2.43 14.14
C LYS A 68 5.28 1.18 13.27
N PRO A 69 5.65 1.29 11.98
CA PRO A 69 5.91 0.12 11.17
C PRO A 69 7.00 -0.75 11.79
N ASN A 70 6.87 -2.07 11.65
CA ASN A 70 7.86 -3.01 12.16
C ASN A 70 9.09 -3.11 11.23
N GLY A 71 10.10 -3.89 11.66
CA GLY A 71 11.33 -4.09 10.90
C GLY A 71 11.12 -4.61 9.47
N PRO A 72 10.38 -5.72 9.27
CA PRO A 72 10.06 -6.22 7.94
C PRO A 72 9.41 -5.20 7.00
N THR A 73 8.41 -4.45 7.49
CA THR A 73 7.74 -3.40 6.71
C THR A 73 8.70 -2.29 6.31
N LEU A 74 9.54 -1.82 7.25
CA LEU A 74 10.56 -0.79 6.94
C LEU A 74 11.61 -1.29 5.96
N LEU A 75 12.03 -2.55 6.07
CA LEU A 75 13.01 -3.16 5.16
C LEU A 75 12.44 -3.24 3.72
N LYS A 76 11.23 -3.77 3.56
CA LYS A 76 10.53 -3.83 2.26
C LYS A 76 10.50 -2.45 1.59
N ARG A 77 10.00 -1.44 2.31
CA ARG A 77 9.91 -0.06 1.79
C ARG A 77 11.28 0.50 1.37
N ARG A 78 12.32 0.32 2.19
CA ARG A 78 13.68 0.78 1.86
C ARG A 78 14.22 0.13 0.58
N LEU A 79 14.03 -1.18 0.43
CA LEU A 79 14.50 -1.92 -0.74
C LEU A 79 13.72 -1.51 -2.01
N LEU A 80 12.41 -1.32 -1.91
CA LEU A 80 11.58 -0.81 -3.01
C LEU A 80 11.98 0.60 -3.41
N THR A 81 12.20 1.50 -2.45
CA THR A 81 12.70 2.86 -2.72
C THR A 81 14.07 2.83 -3.38
N ALA A 82 15.00 1.99 -2.90
CA ALA A 82 16.30 1.80 -3.54
C ALA A 82 16.19 1.23 -4.97
N ALA A 83 15.14 0.44 -5.25
CA ALA A 83 14.82 -0.04 -6.59
C ALA A 83 14.11 1.00 -7.49
N GLY A 84 13.90 2.22 -6.99
CA GLY A 84 13.33 3.35 -7.72
C GLY A 84 11.82 3.51 -7.58
N TRP A 85 11.19 2.82 -6.61
CA TRP A 85 9.76 2.95 -6.35
C TRP A 85 9.45 4.08 -5.38
N ARG A 86 8.39 4.83 -5.68
CA ARG A 86 7.75 5.75 -4.74
C ARG A 86 6.66 4.97 -4.02
N VAL A 87 6.92 4.62 -2.76
CA VAL A 87 6.05 3.75 -1.97
C VAL A 87 5.19 4.56 -1.02
N ILE A 88 3.88 4.44 -1.17
CA ILE A 88 2.85 4.98 -0.28
C ILE A 88 2.40 3.85 0.65
N SER A 89 2.17 4.19 1.91
CA SER A 89 1.58 3.28 2.90
C SER A 89 0.14 3.70 3.15
N VAL A 90 -0.78 2.74 3.17
CA VAL A 90 -2.17 2.89 3.59
C VAL A 90 -2.38 2.06 4.85
N PRO A 91 -2.23 2.66 6.04
CA PRO A 91 -2.40 1.94 7.30
C PRO A 91 -3.87 1.56 7.54
N PHE A 92 -4.11 0.33 8.01
CA PHE A 92 -5.47 -0.15 8.30
C PHE A 92 -6.26 0.77 9.25
N TYR A 93 -5.60 1.41 10.21
CA TYR A 93 -6.25 2.25 11.21
C TYR A 93 -6.65 3.62 10.65
N GLU A 94 -5.94 4.14 9.66
CA GLU A 94 -6.36 5.33 8.91
C GLU A 94 -7.51 4.96 7.99
N TRP A 95 -7.34 3.88 7.21
CA TRP A 95 -8.34 3.40 6.26
C TRP A 95 -9.71 3.12 6.90
N ASN A 96 -9.70 2.42 8.03
CA ASN A 96 -10.90 2.09 8.78
C ASN A 96 -11.45 3.28 9.58
N GLY A 97 -10.68 4.37 9.71
CA GLY A 97 -11.12 5.59 10.39
C GLY A 97 -12.05 6.46 9.53
N PHE A 98 -12.12 6.22 8.22
CA PHE A 98 -13.01 6.95 7.33
C PHE A 98 -14.44 6.43 7.41
N ALA A 99 -15.39 7.34 7.67
CA ALA A 99 -16.81 7.02 7.73
C ALA A 99 -17.47 6.88 6.34
N THR A 100 -16.84 7.40 5.28
CA THR A 100 -17.42 7.45 3.93
C THR A 100 -16.40 7.09 2.86
N ALA A 101 -16.91 6.56 1.73
CA ALA A 101 -16.11 6.28 0.54
C ALA A 101 -15.43 7.54 -0.02
N ASN A 102 -16.10 8.70 0.04
CA ASN A 102 -15.53 9.97 -0.39
C ASN A 102 -14.28 10.35 0.45
N GLY A 103 -14.31 10.09 1.76
CA GLY A 103 -13.14 10.31 2.62
C GLY A 103 -11.95 9.43 2.24
N GLN A 104 -12.22 8.15 1.95
CA GLN A 104 -11.21 7.20 1.46
C GLN A 104 -10.62 7.61 0.10
N GLN A 105 -11.45 8.06 -0.84
CA GLN A 105 -11.01 8.56 -2.14
C GLN A 105 -10.16 9.82 -1.99
N THR A 106 -10.62 10.82 -1.22
CA THR A 106 -9.87 12.05 -0.96
C THR A 106 -8.49 11.76 -0.33
N TYR A 107 -8.42 10.77 0.56
CA TYR A 107 -7.16 10.31 1.15
C TYR A 107 -6.20 9.77 0.08
N LEU A 108 -6.68 8.88 -0.79
CA LEU A 108 -5.87 8.30 -1.86
C LEU A 108 -5.46 9.35 -2.91
N GLU A 109 -6.35 10.28 -3.27
CA GLU A 109 -6.03 11.39 -4.18
C GLU A 109 -4.86 12.21 -3.64
N ARG A 110 -4.92 12.62 -2.37
CA ARG A 110 -3.85 13.39 -1.73
C ARG A 110 -2.54 12.62 -1.64
N ALA A 111 -2.61 11.31 -1.45
CA ALA A 111 -1.43 10.47 -1.36
C ALA A 111 -0.78 10.22 -2.73
N VAL A 112 -1.58 9.93 -3.76
CA VAL A 112 -1.12 9.45 -5.07
C VAL A 112 -0.87 10.60 -6.06
N ALA A 113 -1.71 11.63 -6.09
CA ALA A 113 -1.62 12.70 -7.09
C ALA A 113 -0.25 13.39 -7.18
N PRO A 114 0.46 13.68 -6.06
CA PRO A 114 1.80 14.28 -6.12
C PRO A 114 2.85 13.39 -6.80
N LEU A 115 2.55 12.10 -6.99
CA LEU A 115 3.44 11.10 -7.56
C LEU A 115 3.11 10.76 -9.02
N LEU A 116 2.08 11.36 -9.63
CA LEU A 116 1.70 11.06 -11.02
C LEU A 116 2.27 12.05 -12.06
N GLY A 117 3.23 12.89 -11.65
CA GLY A 117 3.99 13.78 -12.54
C GLY A 117 5.03 13.07 -13.39
#